data_AF-A6G024-F1
#
_entry.id   AF-A6G024-F1
#
_cell.length_a   1.000
_cell.length_b   1.000
_cell.length_c   1.000
_cell.angle_alpha   90.00
_cell.angle_beta   90.00
_cell.angle_gamma   90.00
#
_symmetry.space_group_name_H-M   'P 1'
#
loop_
_entity.id
_entity.type
_entity.pdbx_description
1 polymer ?
#
loop_
_entity_poly.entity_id
_entity_poly.type
_entity_poly.pdbx_seq_one_letter_code
_entity_poly.pdbx_strand_id
1 'polypeptide(L)'
;MEYRNAGQFLVSYCTNLSRGGLFVSTPDPEPVGSELTLTLQVPGRGAPVSLRARVRWTRLRDNEEGSAGMGLSFADIDAVLGAHIDHLVQRASPLRIDLIGRSDHASAHLHALIRSLVNCETRQLALTAGADNAVGSPDLVIIDVDGNPPVALELLARLDARPSPPPRLALCRATDPDLRARARRHARVVPTPADKRELQLEVLEILGQVHGVKRPG
;
A
#
# COMPACT_ATOMS: atom_id res chain seq x y z
N MET A 1 12.70 4.31 -8.26
CA MET A 1 11.66 3.72 -7.38
C MET A 1 12.21 3.61 -5.99
N GLU A 2 11.40 3.93 -4.99
CA GLU A 2 11.82 3.94 -3.59
C GLU A 2 10.83 3.19 -2.69
N TYR A 3 11.38 2.38 -1.79
CA TYR A 3 10.64 1.63 -0.77
C TYR A 3 10.93 2.24 0.60
N ARG A 4 9.91 2.35 1.45
CA ARG A 4 10.06 2.95 2.79
C ARG A 4 10.95 2.10 3.71
N ASN A 5 10.84 0.77 3.61
CA ASN A 5 11.61 -0.17 4.42
C ASN A 5 11.67 -1.56 3.78
N ALA A 6 12.43 -2.46 4.42
CA ALA A 6 12.65 -3.83 3.97
C ALA A 6 11.36 -4.66 3.89
N GLY A 7 10.47 -4.55 4.88
CA GLY A 7 9.21 -5.30 4.89
C GLY A 7 8.32 -4.95 3.69
N GLN A 8 8.21 -3.64 3.38
CA GLN A 8 7.46 -3.17 2.22
C GLN A 8 8.06 -3.71 0.91
N PHE A 9 9.38 -3.66 0.78
CA PHE A 9 10.09 -4.21 -0.36
C PHE A 9 9.84 -5.71 -0.53
N LEU A 10 9.88 -6.50 0.55
CA LEU A 10 9.60 -7.94 0.52
C LEU A 10 8.16 -8.24 0.08
N VAL A 11 7.17 -7.49 0.59
CA VAL A 11 5.78 -7.65 0.15
C VAL A 11 5.64 -7.34 -1.34
N SER A 12 6.19 -6.22 -1.81
CA SER A 12 6.19 -5.84 -3.23
C SER A 12 6.91 -6.89 -4.09
N TYR A 13 8.02 -7.43 -3.58
CA TYR A 13 8.81 -8.43 -4.27
C TYR A 13 8.00 -9.71 -4.49
N CYS A 14 7.37 -10.24 -3.44
CA CYS A 14 6.58 -11.47 -3.52
C CYS A 14 5.29 -11.31 -4.34
N THR A 15 4.66 -10.13 -4.32
CA THR A 15 3.34 -9.91 -4.93
C THR A 15 3.41 -9.51 -6.39
N ASN A 16 4.45 -8.75 -6.76
CA ASN A 16 4.57 -8.11 -8.06
C ASN A 16 5.88 -8.54 -8.74
N LEU A 17 7.03 -8.24 -8.10
CA LEU A 17 8.32 -8.33 -8.77
C LEU A 17 8.71 -9.75 -9.19
N SER A 18 8.69 -10.73 -8.29
CA SER A 18 9.05 -12.13 -8.61
C SER A 18 8.14 -12.75 -9.67
N ARG A 19 6.91 -12.22 -9.81
CA ARG A 19 5.93 -12.63 -10.83
C ARG A 19 6.12 -11.90 -12.16
N GLY A 20 7.16 -11.08 -12.29
CA GLY A 20 7.53 -10.37 -13.52
C GLY A 20 6.68 -9.14 -13.83
N GLY A 21 6.00 -8.56 -12.83
CA GLY A 21 5.11 -7.41 -12.99
C GLY A 21 5.39 -6.29 -11.99
N LEU A 22 5.17 -5.03 -12.37
CA LEU A 22 5.17 -3.91 -11.42
C LEU A 22 4.23 -2.80 -11.90
N PHE A 23 3.32 -2.36 -11.05
CA PHE A 23 2.55 -1.15 -11.30
C PHE A 23 3.29 0.07 -10.77
N VAL A 24 3.38 1.12 -11.59
CA VAL A 24 3.95 2.41 -11.24
C VAL A 24 2.86 3.45 -11.33
N SER A 25 2.44 4.01 -10.19
CA SER A 25 1.54 5.15 -10.21
C SER A 25 2.32 6.39 -10.65
N THR A 26 1.83 7.03 -11.72
CA THR A 26 2.41 8.24 -12.31
C THR A 26 1.31 8.98 -13.08
N PRO A 27 1.24 10.32 -12.99
CA PRO A 27 0.32 11.11 -13.81
C PRO A 27 0.72 11.13 -15.29
N ASP A 28 1.96 10.74 -15.60
CA ASP A 28 2.57 10.76 -16.93
C ASP A 28 3.16 9.37 -17.25
N PRO A 29 2.33 8.39 -17.68
CA PRO A 29 2.80 7.06 -18.03
C PRO A 29 3.40 7.02 -19.44
N GLU A 30 4.49 6.27 -19.60
CA GLU A 30 5.12 6.02 -20.90
C GLU A 30 4.24 5.12 -21.79
N PRO A 31 4.31 5.23 -23.14
CA PRO A 31 3.51 4.42 -24.04
C PRO A 31 3.70 2.91 -23.87
N VAL A 32 2.65 2.13 -24.18
CA VAL A 32 2.73 0.66 -24.21
C VAL A 32 3.79 0.22 -25.22
N GLY A 33 4.65 -0.72 -24.80
CA GLY A 33 5.78 -1.20 -25.59
C GLY A 33 7.10 -0.49 -25.31
N SER A 34 7.09 0.68 -24.66
CA SER A 34 8.32 1.40 -24.30
C SER A 34 9.23 0.56 -23.40
N GLU A 35 10.53 0.57 -23.70
CA GLU A 35 11.55 -0.04 -22.88
C GLU A 35 12.13 0.98 -21.90
N LEU A 36 12.12 0.63 -20.62
CA LEU A 36 12.56 1.48 -19.53
C LEU A 36 13.70 0.81 -18.77
N THR A 37 14.65 1.60 -18.31
CA THR A 37 15.61 1.15 -17.29
C THR A 37 15.11 1.63 -15.94
N LEU A 38 14.69 0.69 -15.09
CA LEU A 38 14.26 0.96 -13.73
C LEU A 38 15.44 0.93 -12.78
N THR A 39 15.58 1.99 -11.99
CA THR A 39 16.52 2.04 -10.87
C THR A 39 15.76 1.81 -9.57
N LEU A 40 15.99 0.64 -8.95
CA LEU A 40 15.45 0.24 -7.66
C LEU A 40 16.41 0.66 -6.56
N GLN A 41 15.95 1.53 -5.66
CA GLN A 41 16.63 1.78 -4.40
C GLN A 41 16.16 0.72 -3.39
N VAL A 42 17.00 -0.29 -3.16
CA VAL A 42 16.68 -1.39 -2.26
C VAL A 42 17.21 -1.06 -0.86
N PRO A 43 16.36 -1.13 0.19
CA PRO A 43 16.80 -0.90 1.55
C PRO A 43 18.03 -1.75 1.92
N GLY A 44 19.00 -1.14 2.61
CA GLY A 44 20.22 -1.81 3.05
C GLY A 44 21.27 -2.06 1.95
N ARG A 45 21.02 -1.65 0.70
CA ARG A 45 22.01 -1.73 -0.40
C ARG A 45 22.61 -0.35 -0.65
N GLY A 46 23.94 -0.26 -0.73
CA GLY A 46 24.65 1.02 -0.97
C GLY A 46 24.58 1.53 -2.42
N ALA A 47 24.25 0.65 -3.37
CA ALA A 47 24.09 1.01 -4.77
C ALA A 47 22.74 0.52 -5.30
N PRO A 48 22.03 1.32 -6.12
CA PRO A 48 20.78 0.90 -6.70
C PRO A 48 20.96 -0.25 -7.69
N VAL A 49 19.86 -0.95 -7.92
CA VAL A 49 19.78 -2.03 -8.89
C VAL A 49 19.09 -1.53 -10.16
N SER A 50 19.72 -1.75 -11.31
CA SER A 50 19.15 -1.41 -12.62
C SER A 50 18.50 -2.64 -13.25
N LEU A 51 17.27 -2.50 -13.70
CA LEU A 51 16.50 -3.54 -14.39
C LEU A 51 15.94 -3.00 -15.70
N ARG A 52 15.96 -3.82 -16.75
CA ARG A 52 15.22 -3.52 -17.98
C ARG A 52 13.77 -3.96 -17.84
N ALA A 53 12.84 -3.07 -18.13
CA ALA A 53 11.41 -3.31 -18.09
C ALA A 53 10.74 -2.83 -19.38
N ARG A 54 9.58 -3.39 -19.69
CA ARG A 54 8.72 -2.98 -20.81
C ARG A 54 7.34 -2.58 -20.30
N VAL A 55 6.80 -1.48 -20.81
CA VAL A 55 5.42 -1.06 -20.51
C VAL A 55 4.44 -2.03 -21.16
N ARG A 56 3.53 -2.61 -20.37
CA ARG A 56 2.51 -3.57 -20.80
C ARG A 56 1.12 -2.97 -20.93
N TRP A 57 0.80 -1.99 -20.11
CA TRP A 57 -0.46 -1.25 -20.14
C TRP A 57 -0.29 0.11 -19.46
N THR A 58 -1.20 1.04 -19.78
CA THR A 58 -1.21 2.39 -19.21
C THR A 58 -2.63 2.76 -18.76
N ARG A 59 -2.70 3.61 -17.73
CA ARG A 59 -3.93 4.24 -17.24
C ARG A 59 -3.67 5.73 -17.10
N LEU A 60 -4.36 6.55 -17.89
CA LEU A 60 -4.09 8.00 -17.98
C LEU A 60 -4.71 8.83 -16.87
N ARG A 61 -5.74 8.31 -16.18
CA ARG A 61 -6.48 9.02 -15.12
C ARG A 61 -6.87 8.06 -14.02
N ASP A 62 -7.03 8.59 -12.81
CA ASP A 62 -7.62 7.85 -11.71
C ASP A 62 -9.04 7.42 -12.08
N ASN A 63 -9.39 6.16 -11.81
CA ASN A 63 -10.71 5.61 -12.03
C ASN A 63 -11.09 4.64 -10.89
N GLU A 64 -12.25 3.99 -11.00
CA GLU A 64 -12.71 3.02 -9.99
C GLU A 64 -11.76 1.82 -9.84
N GLU A 65 -10.94 1.52 -10.85
CA GLU A 65 -9.94 0.45 -10.86
C GLU A 65 -8.57 0.89 -10.32
N GLY A 66 -8.43 2.14 -9.89
CA GLY A 66 -7.24 2.68 -9.21
C GLY A 66 -6.59 3.88 -9.89
N SER A 67 -5.41 4.26 -9.39
CA SER A 67 -4.69 5.48 -9.80
C SER A 67 -4.15 5.42 -11.22
N ALA A 68 -3.95 6.57 -11.84
CA ALA A 68 -3.19 6.73 -13.08
C ALA A 68 -1.77 6.15 -12.94
N GLY A 69 -1.27 5.56 -14.02
CA GLY A 69 0.04 4.92 -14.04
C GLY A 69 0.27 3.97 -15.20
N MET A 70 1.25 3.09 -15.04
CA MET A 70 1.61 2.07 -16.04
C MET A 70 2.01 0.76 -15.39
N GLY A 71 1.67 -0.34 -16.05
CA GLY A 71 2.13 -1.68 -15.69
C GLY A 71 3.37 -2.06 -16.47
N LEU A 72 4.39 -2.54 -15.77
CA LEU A 72 5.68 -2.94 -16.32
C LEU A 72 5.87 -4.44 -16.21
N SER A 73 6.59 -5.02 -17.17
CA SER A 73 7.14 -6.38 -17.05
C SER A 73 8.65 -6.39 -17.25
N PHE A 74 9.35 -7.26 -16.56
CA PHE A 74 10.82 -7.39 -16.62
C PHE A 74 11.22 -8.86 -16.52
N ALA A 75 12.42 -9.17 -17.01
CA ALA A 75 12.98 -10.52 -16.98
C ALA A 75 13.97 -10.70 -15.82
N ASP A 76 13.99 -11.91 -15.27
CA ASP A 76 15.04 -12.46 -14.38
C ASP A 76 15.43 -11.60 -13.17
N ILE A 77 14.44 -11.07 -12.44
CA ILE A 77 14.70 -10.28 -11.24
C ILE A 77 15.34 -11.09 -10.10
N ASP A 78 15.02 -12.38 -10.01
CA ASP A 78 15.52 -13.28 -8.96
C ASP A 78 17.04 -13.46 -9.07
N ALA A 79 17.57 -13.55 -10.29
CA ALA A 79 19.01 -13.62 -10.53
C ALA A 79 19.76 -12.36 -10.04
N VAL A 80 19.08 -11.21 -10.01
CA VAL A 80 19.67 -9.92 -9.63
C VAL A 80 19.53 -9.64 -8.12
N LEU A 81 18.45 -10.11 -7.49
CA LEU A 81 18.07 -9.72 -6.12
C LEU A 81 18.09 -10.87 -5.11
N GLY A 82 18.17 -12.14 -5.52
CA GLY A 82 17.98 -13.30 -4.64
C GLY A 82 18.78 -13.26 -3.33
N ALA A 83 20.11 -13.14 -3.42
CA ALA A 83 20.96 -13.10 -2.21
C ALA A 83 20.67 -11.89 -1.29
N HIS A 84 20.21 -10.76 -1.85
CA HIS A 84 19.82 -9.59 -1.07
C HIS A 84 18.46 -9.78 -0.41
N ILE A 85 17.53 -10.45 -1.08
CA ILE A 85 16.23 -10.83 -0.52
C ILE A 85 16.44 -11.71 0.72
N ASP A 86 17.29 -12.72 0.63
CA ASP A 86 17.60 -13.60 1.76
C ASP A 86 18.11 -12.82 2.97
N HIS A 87 19.00 -11.86 2.75
CA HIS A 87 19.53 -10.99 3.80
C HIS A 87 18.45 -10.06 4.39
N LEU A 88 17.56 -9.52 3.56
CA LEU A 88 16.45 -8.68 4.04
C LEU A 88 15.43 -9.48 4.85
N VAL A 89 15.10 -10.71 4.42
CA VAL A 89 14.18 -11.60 5.16
C VAL A 89 14.70 -11.84 6.58
N GLN A 90 16.01 -12.06 6.74
CA GLN A 90 16.62 -12.32 8.05
C GLN A 90 16.60 -11.12 9.00
N ARG A 91 16.49 -9.89 8.48
CA ARG A 91 16.66 -8.65 9.25
C ARG A 91 15.42 -7.76 9.27
N ALA A 92 14.37 -8.13 8.55
CA ALA A 92 13.17 -7.32 8.44
C ALA A 92 12.46 -7.26 9.80
N SER A 93 12.28 -6.04 10.31
CA SER A 93 11.33 -5.80 11.39
C SER A 93 9.90 -6.05 10.89
N PRO A 94 8.98 -6.51 11.77
CA PRO A 94 7.58 -6.62 11.42
C PRO A 94 7.02 -5.28 10.93
N LEU A 95 6.14 -5.34 9.92
CA LEU A 95 5.39 -4.17 9.48
C LEU A 95 4.47 -3.68 10.60
N ARG A 96 4.28 -2.38 10.74
CA ARG A 96 3.40 -1.79 11.76
C ARG A 96 2.08 -1.41 11.14
N ILE A 97 0.98 -2.01 11.59
CA ILE A 97 -0.35 -1.74 11.07
C ILE A 97 -1.24 -1.22 12.20
N ASP A 98 -1.70 0.03 12.07
CA ASP A 98 -2.64 0.62 13.00
C ASP A 98 -4.08 0.35 12.53
N LEU A 99 -4.91 -0.20 13.41
CA LEU A 99 -6.34 -0.40 13.18
C LEU A 99 -7.13 0.53 14.08
N ILE A 100 -7.92 1.41 13.48
CA ILE A 100 -8.61 2.50 14.18
C ILE A 100 -10.11 2.30 14.03
N GLY A 101 -10.83 2.13 15.13
CA GLY A 101 -12.23 1.76 15.04
C GLY A 101 -12.77 1.05 16.26
N ARG A 102 -13.83 0.26 16.06
CA ARG A 102 -14.43 -0.58 17.10
C ARG A 102 -13.45 -1.66 17.57
N SER A 103 -13.47 -1.97 18.87
CA SER A 103 -12.62 -2.98 19.52
C SER A 103 -13.37 -4.29 19.77
N ASP A 104 -14.38 -4.59 18.94
CA ASP A 104 -15.25 -5.75 19.09
C ASP A 104 -14.68 -7.01 18.41
N HIS A 105 -15.48 -8.09 18.35
CA HIS A 105 -15.06 -9.36 17.77
C HIS A 105 -14.69 -9.25 16.27
N ALA A 106 -15.31 -8.33 15.53
CA ALA A 106 -14.98 -8.11 14.13
C ALA A 106 -13.54 -7.56 13.99
N SER A 107 -13.11 -6.71 14.92
CA SER A 107 -11.73 -6.25 14.98
C SER A 107 -10.75 -7.39 15.27
N ALA A 108 -11.06 -8.30 16.20
CA ALA A 108 -10.18 -9.45 16.46
C ALA A 108 -9.97 -10.34 15.21
N HIS A 109 -11.03 -10.57 14.43
CA HIS A 109 -10.92 -11.31 13.16
C HIS A 109 -10.06 -10.57 12.14
N LEU A 110 -10.24 -9.25 12.02
CA LEU A 110 -9.44 -8.41 11.14
C LEU A 110 -7.95 -8.44 11.51
N HIS A 111 -7.61 -8.32 12.80
CA HIS A 111 -6.23 -8.45 13.27
C HIS A 111 -5.61 -9.79 12.88
N ALA A 112 -6.34 -10.89 13.09
CA ALA A 112 -5.88 -12.23 12.72
C ALA A 112 -5.68 -12.36 11.20
N LEU A 113 -6.61 -11.83 10.40
CA LEU A 113 -6.51 -11.83 8.94
C LEU A 113 -5.24 -11.09 8.48
N ILE A 114 -5.03 -9.87 8.96
CA ILE A 114 -3.88 -9.04 8.58
C ILE A 114 -2.56 -9.71 8.95
N ARG A 115 -2.45 -10.26 10.18
CA ARG A 115 -1.26 -11.00 10.62
C ARG A 115 -1.03 -12.28 9.83
N SER A 116 -2.06 -12.87 9.25
CA SER A 116 -1.92 -14.05 8.37
C SER A 116 -1.40 -13.71 6.97
N LEU A 117 -1.48 -12.44 6.55
CA LEU A 117 -1.06 -12.00 5.21
C LEU A 117 0.42 -11.65 5.13
N VAL A 118 0.91 -10.94 6.15
CA VAL A 118 2.25 -10.35 6.17
C VAL A 118 2.81 -10.41 7.58
N ASN A 119 4.15 -10.49 7.68
CA ASN A 119 4.82 -10.39 8.97
C ASN A 119 4.64 -8.97 9.53
N CYS A 120 3.71 -8.82 10.47
CA CYS A 120 3.32 -7.52 11.01
C CYS A 120 2.95 -7.57 12.49
N GLU A 121 3.10 -6.42 13.12
CA GLU A 121 2.50 -6.07 14.39
C GLU A 121 1.27 -5.20 14.14
N THR A 122 0.15 -5.58 14.74
CA THR A 122 -1.08 -4.79 14.67
C THR A 122 -1.35 -4.08 16.00
N ARG A 123 -1.76 -2.81 15.93
CA ARG A 123 -2.11 -2.00 17.09
C ARG A 123 -3.53 -1.48 16.95
N GLN A 124 -4.37 -1.74 17.94
CA GLN A 124 -5.72 -1.18 18.00
C GLN A 124 -5.67 0.24 18.60
N LEU A 125 -6.29 1.20 17.92
CA LEU A 125 -6.50 2.55 18.42
C LEU A 125 -7.99 2.87 18.46
N ALA A 126 -8.40 3.71 19.40
CA ALA A 126 -9.78 4.17 19.51
C ALA A 126 -10.06 5.27 18.47
N LEU A 127 -11.21 5.17 17.80
CA LEU A 127 -11.68 6.21 16.90
C LEU A 127 -12.26 7.39 17.71
N THR A 128 -11.41 8.40 17.94
CA THR A 128 -11.73 9.58 18.75
C THR A 128 -11.25 10.85 18.05
N ALA A 129 -11.80 12.00 18.42
CA ALA A 129 -11.30 13.29 17.94
C ALA A 129 -9.82 13.45 18.36
N GLY A 130 -8.95 13.80 17.42
CA GLY A 130 -7.50 13.91 17.67
C GLY A 130 -6.74 12.56 17.66
N ALA A 131 -7.38 11.46 17.24
CA ALA A 131 -6.73 10.15 17.12
C ALA A 131 -5.49 10.16 16.20
N ASP A 132 -5.38 11.15 15.31
CA ASP A 132 -4.20 11.35 14.48
C ASP A 132 -2.93 11.49 15.33
N ASN A 133 -2.98 12.14 16.49
CA ASN A 133 -1.83 12.28 17.38
C ASN A 133 -1.28 10.94 17.89
N ALA A 134 -2.12 9.92 18.00
CA ALA A 134 -1.70 8.58 18.42
C ALA A 134 -1.13 7.75 17.25
N VAL A 135 -1.42 8.13 16.00
CA VAL A 135 -0.90 7.48 14.80
C VAL A 135 0.51 7.98 14.55
N GLY A 136 1.49 7.10 14.78
CA GLY A 136 2.91 7.38 14.52
C GLY A 136 3.23 7.28 13.03
N SER A 137 4.19 6.42 12.69
CA SER A 137 4.61 6.12 11.32
C SER A 137 4.33 4.66 10.95
N PRO A 138 3.06 4.22 10.90
CA PRO A 138 2.73 2.85 10.50
C PRO A 138 2.95 2.65 9.00
N ASP A 139 3.14 1.39 8.62
CA ASP A 139 3.18 0.93 7.23
C ASP A 139 1.80 0.91 6.57
N LEU A 140 0.74 0.78 7.37
CA LEU A 140 -0.65 0.87 6.93
C LEU A 140 -1.55 1.32 8.09
N VAL A 141 -2.51 2.19 7.79
CA VAL A 141 -3.63 2.50 8.69
C VAL A 141 -4.92 1.93 8.10
N ILE A 142 -5.64 1.13 8.89
CA ILE A 142 -6.98 0.64 8.55
C ILE A 142 -7.98 1.34 9.46
N ILE A 143 -8.97 2.02 8.88
CA ILE A 143 -9.96 2.80 9.64
C ILE A 143 -11.36 2.23 9.39
N ASP A 144 -12.03 1.79 10.46
CA ASP A 144 -13.46 1.50 10.46
C ASP A 144 -14.25 2.81 10.47
N VAL A 145 -14.71 3.21 9.30
CA VAL A 145 -15.44 4.46 9.11
C VAL A 145 -16.88 4.33 9.61
N ASP A 146 -17.45 3.12 9.60
CA ASP A 146 -18.83 2.87 10.02
C ASP A 146 -19.05 3.13 11.52
N GLY A 147 -18.00 2.99 12.33
CA GLY A 147 -18.05 3.19 13.77
C GLY A 147 -18.43 4.62 14.18
N ASN A 148 -17.87 5.63 13.50
CA ASN A 148 -18.17 7.05 13.71
C ASN A 148 -17.76 7.85 12.44
N PRO A 149 -18.64 7.95 11.43
CA PRO A 149 -18.28 8.50 10.12
C PRO A 149 -17.71 9.94 10.15
N PRO A 150 -18.28 10.90 10.91
CA PRO A 150 -17.71 12.24 10.99
C PRO A 150 -16.26 12.26 11.49
N VAL A 151 -15.96 11.55 12.57
CA VAL A 151 -14.62 11.49 13.17
C VAL A 151 -13.64 10.74 12.27
N ALA A 152 -14.08 9.63 11.65
CA ALA A 152 -13.25 8.85 10.74
C ALA A 152 -12.86 9.63 9.48
N LEU A 153 -13.79 10.37 8.89
CA LEU A 153 -13.50 11.20 7.71
C LEU A 153 -12.56 12.36 8.04
N GLU A 154 -12.72 12.99 9.21
CA GLU A 154 -11.79 14.02 9.68
C GLU A 154 -10.39 13.44 9.88
N LEU A 155 -10.28 12.27 10.50
CA LEU A 155 -9.02 11.55 10.70
C LEU A 155 -8.35 11.21 9.36
N LEU A 156 -9.11 10.69 8.40
CA LEU A 156 -8.62 10.39 7.05
C LEU A 156 -8.02 11.63 6.39
N ALA A 157 -8.73 12.76 6.42
CA ALA A 157 -8.25 14.03 5.85
C ALA A 157 -6.98 14.54 6.55
N ARG A 158 -6.90 14.43 7.89
CA ARG A 158 -5.70 14.82 8.65
C ARG A 158 -4.49 13.95 8.35
N LEU A 159 -4.68 12.64 8.23
CA LEU A 159 -3.60 11.73 7.85
C LEU A 159 -3.12 11.98 6.42
N ASP A 160 -4.02 12.38 5.52
CA ASP A 160 -3.74 12.77 4.14
C ASP A 160 -2.92 14.04 4.03
N ALA A 161 -3.21 15.03 4.87
CA ALA A 161 -2.49 16.30 4.93
C ALA A 161 -1.09 16.22 5.59
N ARG A 162 -0.63 15.03 6.05
CA ARG A 162 0.71 14.89 6.65
C ARG A 162 1.83 15.10 5.62
N PRO A 163 3.01 15.60 6.02
CA PRO A 163 4.17 15.71 5.12
C PRO A 163 4.56 14.39 4.45
N SER A 164 4.39 13.28 5.19
CA SER A 164 4.53 11.92 4.68
C SER A 164 3.29 11.13 5.05
N PRO A 165 2.26 11.12 4.19
CA PRO A 165 1.02 10.41 4.47
C PRO A 165 1.25 8.89 4.58
N PRO A 166 0.77 8.22 5.65
CA PRO A 166 0.79 6.76 5.68
C PRO A 166 -0.22 6.23 4.64
N PRO A 167 -0.01 5.02 4.08
CA PRO A 167 -1.04 4.35 3.32
C PRO A 167 -2.27 4.10 4.17
N ARG A 168 -3.46 4.23 3.58
CA ARG A 168 -4.74 4.16 4.30
C ARG A 168 -5.74 3.29 3.57
N LEU A 169 -6.42 2.45 4.33
CA LEU A 169 -7.57 1.66 3.91
C LEU A 169 -8.75 2.02 4.81
N ALA A 170 -9.88 2.33 4.21
CA ALA A 170 -11.12 2.69 4.88
C ALA A 170 -12.14 1.56 4.70
N LEU A 171 -12.64 1.03 5.81
CA LEU A 171 -13.74 0.08 5.85
C LEU A 171 -15.04 0.87 5.95
N CYS A 172 -15.87 0.79 4.92
CA CYS A 172 -17.13 1.54 4.83
C CYS A 172 -18.27 0.63 4.37
N ARG A 173 -19.46 0.74 4.94
CA ARG A 173 -20.62 -0.06 4.52
C ARG A 173 -20.94 0.05 3.03
N ALA A 174 -21.24 -1.10 2.44
CA ALA A 174 -21.67 -1.19 1.05
C ALA A 174 -23.00 -0.43 0.79
N THR A 175 -23.80 -0.20 1.84
CA THR A 175 -25.10 0.47 1.75
C THR A 175 -25.03 2.00 1.76
N ASP A 176 -23.85 2.61 1.96
CA ASP A 176 -23.70 4.07 2.03
C ASP A 176 -22.73 4.60 0.95
N PRO A 177 -23.23 4.88 -0.26
CA PRO A 177 -22.40 5.32 -1.38
C PRO A 177 -21.80 6.73 -1.18
N ASP A 178 -22.49 7.62 -0.45
CA ASP A 178 -21.97 8.97 -0.16
C ASP A 178 -20.75 8.89 0.78
N LEU A 179 -20.87 8.11 1.85
CA LEU A 179 -19.76 7.90 2.79
C LEU A 179 -18.54 7.30 2.09
N ARG A 180 -18.75 6.31 1.21
CA ARG A 180 -17.66 5.73 0.40
C ARG A 180 -17.03 6.75 -0.54
N ALA A 181 -17.83 7.57 -1.24
CA ALA A 181 -17.31 8.58 -2.14
C ALA A 181 -16.45 9.62 -1.39
N ARG A 182 -16.84 9.98 -0.17
CA ARG A 182 -16.06 10.89 0.70
C ARG A 182 -14.77 10.24 1.20
N ALA A 183 -14.84 8.98 1.65
CA ALA A 183 -13.66 8.25 2.13
C ALA A 183 -12.62 8.02 0.99
N ARG A 184 -13.09 7.74 -0.24
CA ARG A 184 -12.24 7.53 -1.43
C ARG A 184 -11.33 8.71 -1.77
N ARG A 185 -11.66 9.91 -1.30
CA ARG A 185 -10.81 11.10 -1.50
C ARG A 185 -9.48 11.01 -0.77
N HIS A 186 -9.40 10.20 0.27
CA HIS A 186 -8.25 10.16 1.19
C HIS A 186 -7.67 8.75 1.39
N ALA A 187 -8.41 7.69 1.06
CA ALA A 187 -8.01 6.30 1.26
C ALA A 187 -8.61 5.36 0.22
N ARG A 188 -8.00 4.17 0.07
CA ARG A 188 -8.67 3.06 -0.61
C ARG A 188 -9.85 2.59 0.23
N VAL A 189 -10.97 2.28 -0.40
CA VAL A 189 -12.20 1.89 0.31
C VAL A 189 -12.52 0.43 0.04
N VAL A 190 -12.67 -0.34 1.10
CA VAL A 190 -13.17 -1.71 1.07
C VAL A 190 -14.60 -1.73 1.65
N PRO A 191 -15.58 -2.31 0.94
CA PRO A 191 -16.94 -2.39 1.44
C PRO A 191 -17.03 -3.28 2.69
N THR A 192 -17.88 -2.91 3.65
CA THR A 192 -18.26 -3.80 4.77
C THR A 192 -19.66 -4.39 4.54
N PRO A 193 -19.91 -5.67 4.91
CA PRO A 193 -18.93 -6.63 5.44
C PRO A 193 -17.86 -6.98 4.41
N ALA A 194 -16.58 -7.00 4.84
CA ALA A 194 -15.45 -7.15 3.93
C ALA A 194 -15.38 -8.60 3.41
N ASP A 195 -15.33 -8.76 2.09
CA ASP A 195 -14.92 -10.03 1.51
C ASP A 195 -13.45 -10.30 1.88
N LYS A 196 -13.17 -11.53 2.31
CA LYS A 196 -11.84 -11.91 2.76
C LYS A 196 -10.80 -11.71 1.65
N ARG A 197 -11.10 -12.13 0.43
CA ARG A 197 -10.12 -12.10 -0.68
C ARG A 197 -9.90 -10.67 -1.14
N GLU A 198 -10.96 -9.88 -1.24
CA GLU A 198 -10.88 -8.45 -1.58
C GLU A 198 -10.01 -7.68 -0.58
N LEU A 199 -10.27 -7.84 0.72
CA LEU A 199 -9.48 -7.19 1.75
C LEU A 199 -8.01 -7.63 1.73
N GLN A 200 -7.75 -8.92 1.52
CA GLN A 200 -6.39 -9.44 1.37
C GLN A 200 -5.66 -8.81 0.18
N LEU A 201 -6.33 -8.69 -0.97
CA LEU A 201 -5.77 -8.08 -2.18
C LEU A 201 -5.46 -6.60 -1.94
N GLU A 202 -6.41 -5.83 -1.42
CA GLU A 202 -6.21 -4.39 -1.18
C GLU A 202 -5.08 -4.11 -0.18
N VAL A 203 -4.99 -4.90 0.90
CA VAL A 203 -3.90 -4.76 1.88
C VAL A 203 -2.54 -5.05 1.23
N LEU A 204 -2.42 -6.15 0.49
CA LEU A 204 -1.17 -6.53 -0.17
C LEU A 204 -0.79 -5.52 -1.27
N GLU A 205 -1.75 -5.01 -2.02
CA GLU A 205 -1.50 -3.97 -3.03
C GLU A 205 -0.99 -2.68 -2.38
N ILE A 206 -1.69 -2.17 -1.37
CA ILE A 206 -1.31 -0.94 -0.68
C ILE A 206 0.09 -1.08 -0.08
N LEU A 207 0.37 -2.18 0.61
CA LEU A 207 1.69 -2.44 1.18
C LEU A 207 2.75 -2.62 0.08
N GLY A 208 2.41 -3.23 -1.05
CA GLY A 208 3.33 -3.45 -2.17
C GLY A 208 3.57 -2.24 -3.07
N GLN A 209 2.82 -1.15 -2.91
CA GLN A 209 2.89 0.02 -3.78
C GLN A 209 4.25 0.73 -3.70
N VAL A 210 4.78 1.06 -4.89
CA VAL A 210 6.07 1.73 -5.08
C VAL A 210 5.84 3.11 -5.65
N HIS A 211 6.48 4.13 -5.08
CA HIS A 211 6.41 5.48 -5.62
C HIS A 211 7.51 5.69 -6.66
N GLY A 212 7.12 6.18 -7.84
CA GLY A 212 8.04 6.60 -8.88
C GLY A 212 8.60 7.98 -8.55
N VAL A 213 9.91 8.07 -8.35
CA VAL A 213 10.62 9.37 -8.28
C VAL A 213 11.26 9.61 -9.65
N LYS A 214 10.70 10.56 -10.43
CA LYS A 214 11.32 11.04 -11.67
C LYS A 214 12.41 12.03 -11.26
N ARG A 215 13.69 11.68 -11.42
CA ARG A 215 14.77 12.66 -11.26
C ARG A 215 14.78 13.56 -12.51
N PRO A 216 14.79 14.89 -12.38
CA PRO A 216 15.02 15.75 -13.54
C PRO A 216 16.42 15.43 -14.10
N GLY A 217 16.46 15.18 -15.41
CA GLY A 217 17.71 15.03 -16.17
C GLY A 217 18.37 16.37 -16.44
#